data_AF-A0A135YWL5-F1
#
_entry.id   AF-A0A135YWL5-F1
#
_cell.length_a   1.000
_cell.length_b   1.000
_cell.length_c   1.000
_cell.angle_alpha   90.00
_cell.angle_beta   90.00
_cell.angle_gamma   90.00
#
_symmetry.space_group_name_H-M   'P 1'
#
loop_
_entity.id
_entity.type
_entity.pdbx_description
1 polymer ?
#
loop_
_entity_poly.entity_id
_entity_poly.type
_entity_poly.pdbx_seq_one_letter_code
_entity_poly.pdbx_strand_id
1 'polypeptide(L)'
;MKNFLKEFKEFAMKGNVLDLAIGVVIGGSFGAIVTSLVNDVIMPLVGIILGGIDIAGLSVKVGTAKLGYGAFLQAIINFIIIAFAIFVFIKLINSAVKKFKKQEEAEEVAPAIDPQLEMLREIRDLLAKDITTK
;
A
#
# COMPACT_ATOMS: atom_id res chain seq x y z
N MET A 1 35.60 -6.17 16.16
CA MET A 1 34.82 -6.36 14.91
C MET A 1 33.84 -7.52 14.95
N LYS A 2 34.17 -8.72 15.46
CA LYS A 2 33.20 -9.84 15.55
C LYS A 2 31.97 -9.56 16.45
N ASN A 3 32.13 -8.77 17.52
CA ASN A 3 31.00 -8.41 18.40
C ASN A 3 30.00 -7.47 17.72
N PHE A 4 30.48 -6.46 16.98
CA PHE A 4 29.60 -5.53 16.27
C PHE A 4 28.73 -6.21 15.20
N LEU A 5 29.28 -7.15 14.43
CA LEU A 5 28.50 -7.92 13.44
C LEU A 5 27.43 -8.80 14.10
N LYS A 6 27.72 -9.32 15.31
CA LYS A 6 26.78 -10.15 16.07
C LYS A 6 25.65 -9.30 16.67
N GLU A 7 25.99 -8.16 17.26
CA GLU A 7 25.05 -7.15 17.77
C GLU A 7 24.18 -6.56 16.65
N PHE A 8 24.77 -6.28 15.49
CA PHE A 8 24.05 -5.82 14.31
C PHE A 8 23.07 -6.88 13.78
N LYS A 9 23.49 -8.15 13.73
CA LYS A 9 22.60 -9.26 13.34
C LYS A 9 21.44 -9.40 14.34
N GLU A 10 21.70 -9.36 15.64
CA GLU A 10 20.65 -9.40 16.67
C GLU A 10 19.70 -8.20 16.59
N PHE A 11 20.22 -7.01 16.27
CA PHE A 11 19.41 -5.83 16.02
C PHE A 11 18.55 -5.96 14.75
N ALA A 12 19.13 -6.39 13.63
CA ALA A 12 18.46 -6.53 12.34
C ALA A 12 17.43 -7.66 12.32
N MET A 13 17.65 -8.73 13.11
CA MET A 13 16.70 -9.83 13.27
C MET A 13 15.54 -9.51 14.22
N LYS A 14 15.48 -8.32 14.82
CA LYS A 14 14.27 -7.85 15.48
C LYS A 14 13.18 -7.73 14.42
N GLY A 15 12.17 -8.60 14.43
CA GLY A 15 11.13 -8.67 13.40
C GLY A 15 10.52 -7.31 13.03
N ASN A 16 10.26 -6.47 14.04
CA ASN A 16 9.74 -5.11 13.83
C ASN A 16 10.67 -4.18 13.00
N VAL A 17 11.98 -4.40 13.01
CA VAL A 17 12.96 -3.61 12.22
C VAL A 17 13.01 -4.11 10.78
N LEU A 18 12.98 -5.44 10.58
CA LEU A 18 13.00 -6.05 9.26
C LEU A 18 11.71 -5.74 8.49
N ASP A 19 10.55 -5.89 9.13
CA ASP A 19 9.25 -5.61 8.51
C ASP A 19 9.11 -4.12 8.15
N LEU A 20 9.60 -3.23 9.03
CA LEU A 20 9.66 -1.80 8.76
C LEU A 20 10.56 -1.48 7.57
N ALA A 21 11.76 -2.09 7.52
CA ALA A 21 12.70 -1.87 6.42
C ALA A 21 12.11 -2.34 5.08
N ILE A 22 11.49 -3.53 5.06
CA ILE A 22 10.80 -4.06 3.88
C ILE A 22 9.67 -3.11 3.47
N GLY A 23 8.83 -2.66 4.41
CA GLY A 23 7.74 -1.73 4.15
C GLY A 23 8.20 -0.40 3.54
N VAL A 24 9.30 0.17 4.05
CA VAL A 24 9.87 1.43 3.52
C VAL A 24 10.43 1.23 2.12
N VAL A 25 11.19 0.16 1.87
CA VAL A 25 11.78 -0.14 0.57
C VAL A 25 10.70 -0.41 -0.48
N ILE A 26 9.75 -1.29 -0.18
CA ILE A 26 8.63 -1.61 -1.08
C ILE A 26 7.77 -0.38 -1.30
N GLY A 27 7.46 0.39 -0.25
CA GLY A 27 6.68 1.63 -0.35
C GLY A 27 7.35 2.66 -1.26
N GLY A 28 8.66 2.85 -1.13
CA GLY A 28 9.44 3.75 -1.98
C GLY A 28 9.46 3.31 -3.44
N SER A 29 9.74 2.03 -3.70
CA SER A 29 9.75 1.48 -5.07
C SER A 29 8.36 1.49 -5.71
N PHE A 30 7.31 1.19 -4.95
CA PHE A 30 5.94 1.24 -5.42
C PHE A 30 5.53 2.67 -5.79
N GLY A 31 5.89 3.65 -4.96
CA GLY A 31 5.68 5.07 -5.26
C GLY A 31 6.35 5.49 -6.57
N ALA A 32 7.56 5.01 -6.86
CA ALA A 32 8.25 5.29 -8.11
C ALA A 32 7.51 4.71 -9.34
N ILE A 33 7.00 3.47 -9.25
CA ILE A 33 6.22 2.84 -10.32
C ILE A 33 4.96 3.64 -10.62
N VAL A 34 4.22 4.03 -9.57
CA VAL A 34 3.02 4.86 -9.72
C VAL A 34 3.35 6.21 -10.35
N THR A 35 4.43 6.85 -9.88
CA THR A 35 4.85 8.16 -10.40
C THR A 35 5.19 8.08 -11.88
N SER A 36 5.89 7.02 -12.31
CA SER A 36 6.19 6.78 -13.73
C SER A 36 4.92 6.53 -14.55
N LEU A 37 3.98 5.71 -14.07
CA LEU A 37 2.70 5.50 -14.77
C LEU A 37 1.97 6.83 -14.99
N VAL A 38 1.98 7.72 -14.01
CA VAL A 38 1.29 9.01 -14.13
C VAL A 38 2.03 9.97 -15.04
N ASN A 39 3.33 10.16 -14.83
CA ASN A 39 4.12 11.14 -15.56
C ASN A 39 4.40 10.71 -17.01
N ASP A 40 4.62 9.42 -17.24
CA ASP A 40 5.08 8.90 -18.53
C ASP A 40 3.95 8.34 -19.39
N VAL A 41 2.80 7.98 -18.79
CA VAL A 41 1.65 7.43 -19.52
C VAL A 41 0.42 8.33 -19.42
N ILE A 42 -0.05 8.66 -18.22
CA ILE A 42 -1.30 9.42 -18.05
C ILE A 42 -1.14 10.88 -18.51
N MET A 43 -0.08 11.56 -18.10
CA MET A 43 0.15 12.97 -18.40
C MET A 43 0.30 13.24 -19.92
N PRO A 44 1.06 12.45 -20.69
CA PRO A 44 1.11 12.62 -22.15
C PRO A 44 -0.27 12.43 -22.81
N LEU A 45 -1.05 11.43 -22.37
CA LEU A 45 -2.40 11.19 -22.89
C LEU A 45 -3.34 12.36 -22.57
N VAL A 46 -3.31 12.84 -21.33
CA VAL A 46 -4.08 14.01 -20.90
C VAL A 46 -3.64 15.26 -21.67
N GLY A 47 -2.35 15.44 -21.89
CA GLY A 47 -1.79 16.55 -22.66
C GLY A 47 -2.24 16.53 -24.13
N ILE A 48 -2.31 15.37 -24.76
CA ILE A 48 -2.83 15.21 -26.12
C ILE A 48 -4.33 15.57 -26.17
N ILE A 49 -5.13 15.12 -25.20
CA ILE A 49 -6.57 15.37 -25.17
C ILE A 49 -6.90 16.83 -24.88
N LEU A 50 -6.16 17.46 -23.95
CA LEU A 50 -6.39 18.85 -23.54
C LEU A 50 -5.70 19.87 -24.44
N GLY A 51 -4.93 19.45 -25.45
CA GLY A 51 -4.29 20.34 -26.40
C GLY A 51 -3.03 21.04 -25.88
N GLY A 52 -2.29 20.41 -24.96
CA GLY A 52 -1.00 20.92 -24.48
C GLY A 52 -1.11 22.08 -23.49
N ILE A 53 -2.15 22.11 -22.64
CA ILE A 53 -2.29 23.14 -21.60
C ILE A 53 -1.12 23.04 -20.61
N ASP A 54 -0.10 23.87 -20.83
CA ASP A 54 1.00 24.06 -19.89
C ASP A 54 0.66 25.19 -18.91
N ILE A 55 0.03 24.81 -17.80
CA ILE A 55 -0.32 25.72 -16.71
C ILE A 55 0.95 26.18 -15.98
N ALA A 56 2.06 25.46 -16.09
CA ALA A 56 3.32 25.77 -15.40
C ALA A 56 3.93 27.11 -15.82
N GLY A 57 3.67 27.54 -17.06
CA GLY A 57 4.15 28.82 -17.61
C GLY A 57 3.46 30.07 -17.04
N LEU A 58 2.33 29.92 -16.34
CA LEU A 58 1.59 31.05 -15.78
C LEU A 58 2.39 31.71 -14.64
N SER A 59 2.74 32.97 -14.86
CA SER A 59 3.46 33.77 -13.89
C SER A 59 2.97 35.22 -13.93
N VAL A 60 2.85 35.81 -12.75
CA VAL A 60 2.57 37.24 -12.61
C VAL A 60 3.86 37.91 -12.17
N LYS A 61 4.24 38.98 -12.87
CA LYS A 61 5.33 39.86 -12.43
C LYS A 61 4.75 40.87 -11.46
N VAL A 62 5.28 40.91 -10.24
CA VAL A 62 4.97 41.93 -9.23
C VAL A 62 6.28 42.69 -8.96
N GLY A 63 6.41 43.88 -9.55
CA GLY A 63 7.66 44.65 -9.51
C GLY A 63 8.81 43.91 -10.20
N THR A 64 9.91 43.68 -9.48
CA THR A 64 11.09 42.91 -9.97
C THR A 64 10.98 41.40 -9.73
N ALA A 65 9.98 40.94 -8.96
CA ALA A 65 9.79 39.53 -8.63
C ALA A 65 8.83 38.85 -9.61
N LYS A 66 9.19 37.64 -10.07
CA LYS A 66 8.34 36.77 -10.90
C LYS A 66 7.70 35.71 -10.01
N LEU A 67 6.40 35.82 -9.76
CA LEU A 67 5.64 34.83 -8.99
C LEU A 67 5.03 33.81 -9.96
N GLY A 68 5.68 32.64 -10.06
CA GLY A 68 5.26 31.52 -10.92
C GLY A 68 4.22 30.62 -10.24
N TYR A 69 3.00 31.12 -10.03
CA TYR A 69 1.91 30.34 -9.44
C TYR A 69 1.47 29.17 -10.33
N GLY A 70 1.77 29.24 -11.63
CA GLY A 70 1.50 28.16 -12.58
C GLY A 70 2.14 26.84 -12.17
N ALA A 71 3.40 26.85 -11.74
CA ALA A 71 4.11 25.65 -11.30
C ALA A 71 3.47 25.02 -10.06
N PHE A 72 2.96 25.84 -9.14
CA PHE A 72 2.25 25.36 -7.96
C PHE A 72 0.89 24.74 -8.33
N LEU A 73 0.14 25.39 -9.22
CA LEU A 73 -1.15 24.87 -9.68
C LEU A 73 -0.98 23.56 -10.47
N GLN A 74 0.07 23.46 -11.28
CA GLN A 74 0.47 22.24 -11.97
C GLN A 74 0.78 21.11 -10.96
N ALA A 75 1.50 21.41 -9.87
CA ALA A 75 1.80 20.43 -8.85
C ALA A 75 0.54 19.90 -8.14
N ILE A 76 -0.46 20.76 -7.88
CA ILE A 76 -1.75 20.34 -7.32
C ILE A 76 -2.49 19.42 -8.29
N ILE A 77 -2.54 19.77 -9.57
CA ILE A 77 -3.20 18.93 -10.59
C ILE A 77 -2.51 17.57 -10.69
N ASN A 78 -1.18 17.55 -10.77
CA ASN A 78 -0.40 16.31 -10.79
C ASN A 78 -0.69 15.45 -9.57
N PHE A 79 -0.74 16.05 -8.37
CA PHE A 79 -1.08 15.32 -7.15
C PHE A 79 -2.46 14.67 -7.22
N ILE A 80 -3.48 15.39 -7.70
CA ILE A 80 -4.85 14.85 -7.87
C ILE A 80 -4.86 13.70 -8.88
N ILE A 81 -4.15 13.83 -10.01
CA ILE A 81 -4.06 12.77 -11.02
C ILE A 81 -3.37 11.54 -10.46
N ILE A 82 -2.25 11.71 -9.73
CA ILE A 82 -1.53 10.61 -9.09
C ILE A 82 -2.42 9.90 -8.08
N ALA A 83 -3.09 10.65 -7.20
CA ALA A 83 -4.01 10.08 -6.21
C ALA A 83 -5.15 9.29 -6.88
N PHE A 84 -5.71 9.81 -7.97
CA PHE A 84 -6.74 9.12 -8.74
C PHE A 84 -6.22 7.85 -9.43
N ALA A 85 -5.03 7.90 -10.02
CA ALA A 85 -4.40 6.73 -10.64
C ALA A 85 -4.12 5.62 -9.62
N ILE A 86 -3.58 5.97 -8.44
CA ILE A 86 -3.38 5.04 -7.32
C ILE A 86 -4.71 4.41 -6.92
N PHE A 87 -5.77 5.22 -6.77
CA PHE A 87 -7.08 4.73 -6.40
C PHE A 87 -7.63 3.71 -7.41
N VAL A 88 -7.54 4.00 -8.70
CA VAL A 88 -7.96 3.06 -9.75
C VAL A 88 -7.13 1.79 -9.70
N PHE A 89 -5.81 1.91 -9.55
CA PHE A 89 -4.90 0.75 -9.49
C PHE A 89 -5.18 -0.15 -8.28
N ILE A 90 -5.33 0.42 -7.08
CA ILE A 90 -5.69 -0.33 -5.87
C ILE A 90 -7.08 -0.97 -6.05
N LYS A 91 -8.05 -0.26 -6.64
CA LYS A 91 -9.37 -0.81 -6.92
C LYS A 91 -9.32 -2.00 -7.89
N LEU A 92 -8.46 -1.95 -8.91
CA LEU A 92 -8.24 -3.05 -9.85
C LEU A 92 -7.67 -4.27 -9.14
N ILE A 93 -6.63 -4.09 -8.32
CA ILE A 93 -6.03 -5.17 -7.53
C ILE A 93 -7.05 -5.76 -6.56
N ASN A 94 -7.74 -4.93 -5.77
CA ASN A 94 -8.72 -5.40 -4.80
C ASN A 94 -9.89 -6.12 -5.48
N SER A 95 -10.30 -5.68 -6.67
CA SER A 95 -11.32 -6.35 -7.47
C SER A 95 -10.83 -7.71 -7.99
N ALA A 96 -9.59 -7.80 -8.47
CA ALA A 96 -8.98 -9.05 -8.91
C ALA A 96 -8.80 -10.04 -7.75
N VAL A 97 -8.25 -9.58 -6.61
CA VAL A 97 -8.07 -10.39 -5.39
C VAL A 97 -9.42 -10.91 -4.88
N LYS A 98 -10.47 -10.09 -4.91
CA LYS A 98 -11.84 -10.53 -4.54
C LYS A 98 -12.35 -11.62 -5.48
N LYS A 99 -11.96 -11.59 -6.75
CA LYS A 99 -12.32 -12.61 -7.75
C LYS A 99 -11.56 -13.92 -7.51
N PHE A 100 -10.29 -13.85 -7.10
CA PHE A 100 -9.49 -15.04 -6.72
C PHE A 100 -9.93 -15.65 -5.37
N LYS A 101 -10.16 -14.84 -4.33
CA LYS A 101 -10.68 -15.33 -3.03
C LYS A 101 -12.07 -15.96 -3.15
N LYS A 102 -12.94 -15.40 -4.00
CA LYS A 102 -14.27 -15.98 -4.28
C LYS A 102 -14.20 -17.33 -5.01
N GLN A 103 -13.05 -17.65 -5.62
CA GLN A 103 -12.82 -18.90 -6.32
C GLN A 103 -12.21 -19.97 -5.38
N GLU A 104 -11.44 -19.56 -4.36
CA GLU A 104 -11.03 -20.44 -3.24
C GLU A 104 -12.18 -20.77 -2.28
N GLU A 105 -13.08 -19.82 -1.98
CA GLU A 105 -14.26 -20.07 -1.12
C GLU A 105 -15.27 -21.08 -1.70
N ALA A 106 -15.19 -21.38 -3.00
CA ALA A 106 -16.06 -22.37 -3.65
C ALA A 106 -15.51 -23.81 -3.57
N GLU A 107 -14.24 -23.99 -3.21
CA GLU A 107 -13.58 -25.30 -3.15
C GLU A 107 -13.15 -25.67 -1.72
N GLU A 108 -13.10 -24.70 -0.79
CA GLU A 108 -12.80 -24.94 0.63
C GLU A 108 -14.07 -25.08 1.48
N VAL A 109 -14.95 -26.02 1.12
CA VAL A 109 -15.95 -26.54 2.07
C VAL A 109 -15.29 -27.60 2.96
N ALA A 110 -14.41 -27.14 3.84
CA ALA A 110 -14.19 -27.71 5.16
C ALA A 110 -13.33 -26.71 5.94
N PRO A 111 -13.87 -25.95 6.90
CA PRO A 111 -13.01 -25.17 7.78
C PRO A 111 -12.10 -26.17 8.48
N ALA A 112 -10.81 -26.16 8.14
CA ALA A 112 -9.78 -26.69 9.02
C ALA A 112 -9.91 -25.86 10.30
N ILE A 113 -10.55 -26.44 11.31
CA ILE A 113 -10.67 -25.83 12.62
C ILE A 113 -9.24 -25.51 13.05
N ASP A 114 -8.98 -24.24 13.35
CA ASP A 114 -7.69 -23.83 13.92
C ASP A 114 -7.39 -24.79 15.09
N PRO A 115 -6.23 -25.47 15.10
CA PRO A 115 -5.88 -26.41 16.17
C PRO A 115 -6.05 -25.80 17.58
N GLN A 116 -5.90 -24.48 17.72
CA GLN A 116 -6.16 -23.77 18.96
C GLN A 116 -7.65 -23.72 19.33
N LEU A 117 -8.55 -23.54 18.34
CA LEU A 117 -10.00 -23.59 18.52
C LEU A 117 -10.49 -24.98 18.91
N GLU A 118 -9.86 -26.03 18.38
CA GLU A 118 -10.14 -27.42 18.76
C GLU A 118 -9.68 -27.69 20.20
N MET A 119 -8.46 -27.30 20.54
CA MET A 119 -7.95 -27.42 21.91
C MET A 119 -8.79 -26.62 22.92
N LEU A 120 -9.27 -25.43 22.56
CA LEU A 120 -10.16 -24.63 23.40
C LEU A 120 -11.55 -25.27 23.56
N ARG A 121 -12.05 -25.97 22.53
CA ARG A 121 -13.30 -26.75 22.63
C ARG A 121 -13.13 -27.94 23.58
N GLU A 122 -12.02 -28.67 23.46
CA GLU A 122 -11.70 -29.77 24.37
C GLU A 122 -11.58 -29.29 25.82
N ILE A 123 -10.86 -28.18 26.06
CA ILE A 123 -10.74 -27.58 27.39
C ILE A 123 -12.12 -27.19 27.95
N ARG A 124 -12.98 -26.56 27.14
CA ARG A 124 -14.35 -26.21 27.56
C ARG A 124 -15.15 -27.45 27.95
N ASP A 125 -15.08 -28.51 27.16
CA ASP A 125 -15.87 -29.72 27.36
C ASP A 125 -15.38 -30.51 28.60
N LEU A 126 -14.06 -30.54 28.83
CA LEU A 126 -13.48 -31.08 30.06
C LEU A 126 -13.90 -30.27 31.29
N LEU A 127 -13.89 -28.94 31.21
CA LEU A 127 -14.31 -28.08 32.32
C LEU A 127 -15.80 -28.24 32.65
N ALA A 128 -16.66 -28.33 31.62
CA ALA A 128 -18.09 -28.54 31.79
C ALA A 128 -18.38 -29.89 32.48
N LYS A 129 -17.65 -30.93 32.10
CA LYS A 129 -17.76 -32.25 32.72
C LYS A 129 -17.38 -32.20 34.20
N ASP A 130 -16.25 -31.57 34.54
CA ASP A 130 -15.78 -31.42 35.93
C ASP A 130 -16.75 -30.64 36.82
N ILE A 131 -17.42 -29.62 36.28
CA ILE A 131 -18.43 -28.83 37.00
C ILE A 131 -19.68 -29.68 37.30
N THR A 132 -20.05 -30.61 36.41
CA THR A 132 -21.25 -31.47 36.59
C THR A 132 -21.03 -32.70 37.47
N THR A 133 -19.78 -33.08 37.74
CA THR A 133 -19.43 -34.22 38.60
C THR A 133 -19.15 -33.86 40.07
N LYS A 134 -19.29 -32.59 40.45
CA LYS A 134 -19.25 -32.12 41.85
C LYS A 134 -20.64 -31.72 42.32
#